data_AF-A0A8T3U2Q7-F1
#
_entry.id   AF-A0A8T3U2Q7-F1
#
_cell.length_a   1.000
_cell.length_b   1.000
_cell.length_c   1.000
_cell.angle_alpha   90.00
_cell.angle_beta   90.00
_cell.angle_gamma   90.00
#
_symmetry.space_group_name_H-M   'P 1'
#
loop_
_entity.id
_entity.type
_entity.pdbx_description
1 polymer ?
#
loop_
_entity_poly.entity_id
_entity_poly.type
_entity_poly.pdbx_seq_one_letter_code
_entity_poly.pdbx_strand_id
1 'polypeptide(L)'
;MGKNVKQYENILEKIIIKFGIDIENKENALEVISCLKDKKISISTINVYPNIVNIKSNKVSNIIDAFIESNLPIEILEKNPSIIEKTTGARVKKIADLLNEKILTKKMLEKFPEIIAVGKNENILSILKLFQNIKIEKKYFETIGGDILAYGDSAEIKKIIVALEKNDLLKQVVKKCPKVFYLNTASVIEDIITLYKNPKEKLRIRYIEKISRNFGRNN
;
A
#
# COMPACT_ATOMS: atom_id res chain seq x y z
N MET A 1 9.92 -10.90 -38.54
CA MET A 1 9.33 -11.33 -37.25
C MET A 1 9.93 -12.63 -36.66
N GLY A 2 10.52 -13.57 -37.42
CA GLY A 2 10.85 -14.91 -36.89
C GLY A 2 12.06 -15.09 -35.95
N LYS A 3 13.01 -14.14 -35.82
CA LYS A 3 14.19 -14.30 -34.93
C LYS A 3 13.93 -13.96 -33.46
N ASN A 4 13.04 -13.00 -33.19
CA ASN A 4 12.77 -12.54 -31.82
C ASN A 4 11.84 -13.50 -31.05
N VAL A 5 10.94 -14.20 -31.77
CA VAL A 5 9.99 -15.15 -31.17
C VAL A 5 10.73 -16.28 -30.42
N LYS A 6 11.71 -16.93 -31.06
CA LYS A 6 12.51 -17.98 -30.41
C LYS A 6 13.26 -17.50 -29.16
N GLN A 7 13.73 -16.25 -29.17
CA GLN A 7 14.38 -15.66 -28.00
C GLN A 7 13.39 -15.48 -26.85
N TYR A 8 12.18 -15.02 -27.13
CA TYR A 8 11.14 -14.80 -26.12
C TYR A 8 10.58 -16.12 -25.58
N GLU A 9 10.44 -17.14 -26.42
CA GLU A 9 10.10 -18.51 -26.00
C GLU A 9 11.14 -19.06 -25.02
N ASN A 10 12.43 -18.95 -25.35
CA ASN A 10 13.52 -19.36 -24.45
C ASN A 10 13.50 -18.59 -23.11
N ILE A 11 13.11 -17.30 -23.11
CA ILE A 11 12.94 -16.53 -21.88
C ILE A 11 11.76 -17.07 -21.07
N LEU A 12 10.61 -17.29 -21.72
CA LEU A 12 9.40 -17.80 -21.10
C LEU A 12 9.62 -19.18 -20.47
N GLU A 13 10.24 -20.11 -21.19
CA GLU A 13 10.58 -21.45 -20.67
C GLU A 13 11.45 -21.38 -19.41
N LYS A 14 12.47 -20.51 -19.41
CA LYS A 14 13.31 -20.30 -18.22
C LYS A 14 12.52 -19.73 -17.04
N ILE A 15 11.57 -18.84 -17.29
CA ILE A 15 10.71 -18.28 -16.24
C ILE A 15 9.80 -19.36 -15.67
N ILE A 16 9.14 -20.16 -16.52
CA ILE A 16 8.28 -21.28 -16.10
C ILE A 16 9.06 -22.26 -15.21
N ILE A 17 10.23 -22.71 -15.68
CA ILE A 17 11.07 -23.66 -14.94
C ILE A 17 11.55 -23.07 -13.61
N LYS A 18 11.98 -21.80 -13.62
CA LYS A 18 12.58 -21.16 -12.43
C LYS A 18 11.55 -20.84 -11.36
N PHE A 19 10.35 -20.38 -11.75
CA PHE A 19 9.35 -19.85 -10.82
C PHE A 19 8.14 -20.76 -10.63
N GLY A 20 8.01 -21.83 -11.42
CA GLY A 20 6.88 -22.75 -11.35
C GLY A 20 5.54 -22.07 -11.61
N ILE A 21 5.51 -21.09 -12.52
CA ILE A 21 4.28 -20.38 -12.88
C ILE A 21 3.51 -21.12 -13.96
N ASP A 22 2.20 -21.21 -13.79
CA ASP A 22 1.29 -21.69 -14.82
C ASP A 22 1.02 -20.57 -15.83
N ILE A 23 1.16 -20.86 -17.12
CA ILE A 23 0.90 -19.91 -18.19
C ILE A 23 -0.52 -20.09 -18.70
N GLU A 24 -1.37 -19.09 -18.45
CA GLU A 24 -2.76 -19.11 -18.89
C GLU A 24 -2.90 -19.00 -20.41
N ASN A 25 -2.07 -18.16 -21.04
CA ASN A 25 -2.04 -17.95 -22.47
C ASN A 25 -0.60 -17.68 -22.94
N LYS A 26 -0.03 -18.59 -23.75
CA LYS A 26 1.34 -18.51 -24.24
C LYS A 26 1.57 -17.29 -25.13
N GLU A 27 0.64 -16.96 -26.02
CA GLU A 27 0.75 -15.81 -26.92
C GLU A 27 0.81 -14.50 -26.13
N ASN A 28 -0.12 -14.32 -25.18
CA ASN A 28 -0.12 -13.17 -24.28
C ASN A 28 1.21 -13.06 -23.51
N ALA A 29 1.72 -14.15 -22.96
CA ALA A 29 2.98 -14.15 -22.21
C ALA A 29 4.17 -13.72 -23.08
N LEU A 30 4.23 -14.17 -24.34
CA LEU A 30 5.25 -13.75 -25.30
C LEU A 30 5.11 -12.27 -25.67
N GLU A 31 3.89 -11.76 -25.83
CA GLU A 31 3.62 -10.34 -26.06
C GLU A 31 4.06 -9.47 -24.88
N VAL A 32 3.84 -9.94 -23.64
CA VAL A 32 4.34 -9.24 -22.44
C VAL A 32 5.87 -9.14 -22.47
N ILE A 33 6.57 -10.23 -22.80
CA ILE A 33 8.04 -10.24 -22.91
C ILE A 33 8.51 -9.29 -24.03
N SER A 34 7.84 -9.31 -25.19
CA SER A 34 8.12 -8.38 -26.28
C SER A 34 7.93 -6.94 -25.83
N CYS A 35 6.79 -6.62 -25.21
CA CYS A 35 6.47 -5.29 -24.70
C CYS A 35 7.55 -4.75 -23.75
N LEU A 36 8.03 -5.58 -22.82
CA LEU A 36 9.11 -5.19 -21.92
C LEU A 36 10.40 -4.88 -22.69
N LYS A 37 10.78 -5.74 -23.66
CA LYS A 37 11.96 -5.51 -24.50
C LYS A 37 11.86 -4.24 -25.34
N ASP A 38 10.74 -4.07 -26.04
CA ASP A 38 10.52 -2.97 -26.98
C ASP A 38 10.51 -1.61 -26.27
N LYS A 39 9.95 -1.58 -25.05
CA LYS A 39 9.93 -0.39 -24.19
C LYS A 39 11.18 -0.25 -23.31
N LYS A 40 12.23 -1.04 -23.56
CA LYS A 40 13.52 -1.02 -22.85
C LYS A 40 13.40 -1.24 -21.33
N ILE A 41 12.39 -1.98 -20.90
CA ILE A 41 12.23 -2.44 -19.52
C ILE A 41 13.08 -3.68 -19.33
N SER A 42 13.79 -3.75 -18.20
CA SER A 42 14.62 -4.91 -17.89
C SER A 42 13.78 -6.19 -17.79
N ILE A 43 14.25 -7.28 -18.40
CA ILE A 43 13.63 -8.60 -18.22
C ILE A 43 13.72 -9.07 -16.76
N SER A 44 14.62 -8.50 -15.95
CA SER A 44 14.67 -8.77 -14.51
C SER A 44 13.38 -8.36 -13.79
N THR A 45 12.56 -7.46 -14.36
CA THR A 45 11.21 -7.13 -13.86
C THR A 45 10.35 -8.39 -13.71
N ILE A 46 10.48 -9.36 -14.61
CA ILE A 46 9.77 -10.65 -14.50
C ILE A 46 10.30 -11.48 -13.33
N ASN A 47 11.60 -11.40 -12.99
CA ASN A 47 12.11 -12.08 -11.81
C ASN A 47 11.54 -11.50 -10.50
N VAL A 48 11.20 -10.21 -10.48
CA VAL A 48 10.61 -9.54 -9.31
C VAL A 48 9.12 -9.89 -9.19
N TYR A 49 8.40 -9.94 -10.31
CA TYR A 49 7.00 -10.34 -10.33
C TYR A 49 6.71 -11.28 -11.52
N PRO A 50 6.92 -12.60 -11.37
CA PRO A 50 6.80 -13.56 -12.47
C PRO A 50 5.41 -13.58 -13.11
N ASN A 51 4.36 -13.41 -12.31
CA ASN A 51 2.98 -13.40 -12.78
C ASN A 51 2.64 -12.23 -13.72
N ILE A 52 3.54 -11.26 -13.93
CA ILE A 52 3.37 -10.22 -14.95
C ILE A 52 3.08 -10.80 -16.34
N VAL A 53 3.62 -11.98 -16.67
CA VAL A 53 3.42 -12.62 -17.99
C VAL A 53 1.97 -13.11 -18.21
N ASN A 54 1.19 -13.26 -17.14
CA ASN A 54 -0.23 -13.60 -17.21
C ASN A 54 -1.14 -12.36 -17.21
N ILE A 55 -0.59 -11.17 -17.01
CA ILE A 55 -1.36 -9.92 -17.18
C ILE A 55 -1.57 -9.70 -18.68
N LYS A 56 -2.77 -9.22 -19.06
CA LYS A 56 -3.06 -8.84 -20.45
C LYS A 56 -1.97 -7.90 -21.00
N SER A 57 -1.36 -8.27 -22.12
CA SER A 57 -0.24 -7.56 -22.76
C SER A 57 -0.55 -6.08 -23.00
N ASN A 58 -1.77 -5.78 -23.46
CA ASN A 58 -2.24 -4.40 -23.67
C ASN A 58 -2.26 -3.58 -22.37
N LYS A 59 -2.61 -4.17 -21.23
CA LYS A 59 -2.57 -3.52 -19.93
C LYS A 59 -1.12 -3.24 -19.52
N VAL A 60 -0.23 -4.22 -19.68
CA VAL A 60 1.21 -4.03 -19.43
C VAL A 60 1.76 -2.86 -20.25
N SER A 61 1.49 -2.85 -21.56
CA SER A 61 1.90 -1.76 -22.46
C SER A 61 1.36 -0.41 -21.99
N ASN A 62 0.05 -0.32 -21.76
CA ASN A 62 -0.62 0.92 -21.37
C ASN A 62 -0.08 1.51 -20.05
N ILE A 63 0.31 0.67 -19.08
CA ILE A 63 0.91 1.14 -17.83
C ILE A 63 2.33 1.66 -18.08
N ILE A 64 3.16 0.93 -18.84
CA ILE A 64 4.53 1.37 -19.13
C ILE A 64 4.51 2.69 -19.93
N ASP A 65 3.63 2.80 -20.92
CA ASP A 65 3.44 4.03 -21.68
C ASP A 65 3.04 5.20 -20.79
N ALA A 66 2.11 4.98 -19.85
CA ALA A 66 1.73 6.00 -18.90
C ALA A 66 2.91 6.48 -18.03
N PHE A 67 3.79 5.58 -17.57
CA PHE A 67 5.00 5.96 -16.83
C PHE A 67 5.95 6.82 -17.67
N ILE A 68 6.20 6.41 -18.92
CA ILE A 68 7.12 7.09 -19.84
C ILE A 68 6.57 8.48 -20.21
N GLU A 69 5.32 8.54 -20.68
CA GLU A 69 4.68 9.78 -21.13
C GLU A 69 4.54 10.81 -20.02
N SER A 70 4.32 10.38 -18.78
CA SER A 70 4.18 11.28 -17.63
C SER A 70 5.50 11.57 -16.91
N ASN A 71 6.63 11.11 -17.46
CA ASN A 71 7.96 11.24 -16.86
C ASN A 71 8.05 10.70 -15.41
N LEU A 72 7.31 9.63 -15.11
CA LEU A 72 7.37 8.96 -13.82
C LEU A 72 8.59 8.01 -13.81
N PRO A 73 9.43 7.99 -12.76
CA PRO A 73 10.66 7.19 -12.76
C PRO A 73 10.38 5.70 -13.01
N ILE A 74 10.87 5.18 -14.13
CA ILE A 74 10.59 3.81 -14.57
C ILE A 74 11.17 2.78 -13.61
N GLU A 75 12.23 3.13 -12.87
CA GLU A 75 12.86 2.25 -11.90
C GLU A 75 11.92 1.88 -10.74
N ILE A 76 10.89 2.71 -10.47
CA ILE A 76 9.85 2.38 -9.48
C ILE A 76 9.03 1.19 -9.97
N LEU A 77 8.67 1.19 -11.25
CA LEU A 77 7.92 0.10 -11.89
C LEU A 77 8.76 -1.18 -11.96
N GLU A 78 10.04 -1.07 -12.34
CA GLU A 78 10.92 -2.24 -12.45
C GLU A 78 11.15 -2.94 -11.10
N LYS A 79 11.23 -2.15 -10.02
CA LYS A 79 11.35 -2.68 -8.65
C LYS A 79 10.02 -3.14 -8.06
N ASN A 80 8.89 -2.67 -8.59
CA ASN A 80 7.55 -2.98 -8.07
C ASN A 80 6.56 -3.27 -9.23
N PRO A 81 6.75 -4.37 -9.99
CA PRO A 81 5.97 -4.60 -11.20
C PRO A 81 4.52 -4.98 -10.91
N SER A 82 4.20 -5.38 -9.67
CA SER A 82 2.83 -5.64 -9.22
C SER A 82 1.92 -4.41 -9.31
N ILE A 83 2.48 -3.19 -9.42
CA ILE A 83 1.72 -1.97 -9.73
C ILE A 83 0.90 -2.16 -11.02
N ILE A 84 1.46 -2.84 -12.03
CA ILE A 84 0.86 -3.03 -13.35
C ILE A 84 -0.50 -3.73 -13.22
N GLU A 85 -0.59 -4.72 -12.34
CA GLU A 85 -1.82 -5.47 -12.11
C GLU A 85 -2.91 -4.62 -11.43
N LYS A 86 -2.50 -3.77 -10.48
CA LYS A 86 -3.42 -3.04 -9.59
C LYS A 86 -3.89 -1.69 -10.15
N THR A 87 -3.18 -1.15 -11.14
CA THR A 87 -3.41 0.22 -11.61
C THR A 87 -3.98 0.33 -13.03
N THR A 88 -4.20 1.58 -13.46
CA THR A 88 -4.60 1.96 -14.82
C THR A 88 -3.69 3.10 -15.30
N GLY A 89 -3.52 3.25 -16.61
CA GLY A 89 -2.67 4.32 -17.16
C GLY A 89 -3.15 5.71 -16.76
N ALA A 90 -4.48 5.91 -16.69
CA ALA A 90 -5.07 7.15 -16.20
C ALA A 90 -4.70 7.47 -14.75
N ARG A 91 -4.64 6.46 -13.87
CA ARG A 91 -4.21 6.64 -12.47
C ARG A 91 -2.72 6.96 -12.39
N VAL A 92 -1.88 6.28 -13.17
CA VAL A 92 -0.44 6.57 -13.23
C VAL A 92 -0.18 8.02 -13.59
N LYS A 93 -0.83 8.53 -14.65
CA LYS A 93 -0.71 9.93 -15.08
C LYS A 93 -1.12 10.90 -13.97
N LYS A 94 -2.27 10.64 -13.34
CA LYS A 94 -2.75 11.42 -12.18
C LYS A 94 -1.77 11.43 -11.00
N ILE A 95 -1.11 10.31 -10.69
CA ILE A 95 -0.09 10.26 -9.62
C ILE A 95 1.19 10.98 -10.05
N ALA A 96 1.56 10.91 -11.33
CA ALA A 96 2.68 11.66 -11.87
C ALA A 96 2.45 13.16 -11.82
N ASP A 97 1.22 13.64 -12.05
CA ASP A 97 0.87 15.07 -11.87
C ASP A 97 1.18 15.52 -10.43
N LEU A 98 0.78 14.73 -9.43
CA LEU A 98 1.09 15.04 -8.02
C LEU A 98 2.60 15.03 -7.72
N LEU A 99 3.38 14.20 -8.42
CA LEU A 99 4.85 14.21 -8.31
C LEU A 99 5.43 15.47 -8.94
N ASN A 100 4.97 15.83 -10.14
CA ASN A 100 5.44 16.97 -10.92
C ASN A 100 5.11 18.31 -10.23
N GLU A 101 3.94 18.40 -9.59
CA GLU A 101 3.51 19.51 -8.74
C GLU A 101 4.24 19.56 -7.39
N LYS A 102 5.16 18.63 -7.12
CA LYS A 102 5.90 18.49 -5.85
C LYS A 102 4.99 18.27 -4.65
N ILE A 103 3.77 17.75 -4.85
CA ILE A 103 2.86 17.33 -3.79
C ILE A 103 3.32 15.99 -3.22
N LEU A 104 3.73 15.05 -4.09
CA LEU A 104 4.46 13.83 -3.72
C LEU A 104 5.97 14.03 -3.94
N THR A 105 6.79 13.11 -3.46
CA THR A 105 8.22 13.06 -3.82
C THR A 105 8.56 11.69 -4.38
N LYS A 106 9.62 11.63 -5.19
CA LYS A 106 10.15 10.37 -5.71
C LYS A 106 10.40 9.36 -4.59
N LYS A 107 10.95 9.82 -3.46
CA LYS A 107 11.20 9.00 -2.27
C LYS A 107 9.94 8.39 -1.67
N MET A 108 8.81 9.11 -1.66
CA MET A 108 7.53 8.52 -1.23
C MET A 108 7.13 7.36 -2.12
N LEU A 109 7.20 7.56 -3.44
CA LEU A 109 6.75 6.57 -4.42
C LEU A 109 7.68 5.35 -4.47
N GLU A 110 8.99 5.55 -4.29
CA GLU A 110 9.97 4.47 -4.19
C GLU A 110 9.77 3.60 -2.94
N LYS A 111 9.46 4.24 -1.80
CA LYS A 111 9.27 3.52 -0.53
C LYS A 111 7.87 2.93 -0.40
N PHE A 112 6.87 3.59 -0.97
CA PHE A 112 5.45 3.24 -0.89
C PHE A 112 4.83 3.20 -2.29
N PRO A 113 5.21 2.21 -3.12
CA PRO A 113 4.75 2.08 -4.51
C PRO A 113 3.23 1.89 -4.65
N GLU A 114 2.57 1.43 -3.58
CA GLU A 114 1.12 1.26 -3.55
C GLU A 114 0.35 2.59 -3.69
N ILE A 115 1.01 3.74 -3.45
CA ILE A 115 0.46 5.05 -3.78
C ILE A 115 0.14 5.15 -5.28
N ILE A 116 0.99 4.59 -6.15
CA ILE A 116 0.77 4.54 -7.61
C ILE A 116 -0.28 3.49 -7.96
N ALA A 117 -0.26 2.35 -7.25
CA ALA A 117 -1.11 1.22 -7.53
C ALA A 117 -2.60 1.54 -7.29
N VAL A 118 -2.90 2.06 -6.10
CA VAL A 118 -4.28 2.16 -5.58
C VAL A 118 -4.64 3.54 -5.03
N GLY A 119 -3.67 4.44 -4.84
CA GLY A 119 -3.92 5.79 -4.34
C GLY A 119 -4.88 6.59 -5.22
N LYS A 120 -5.73 7.40 -4.57
CA LYS A 120 -6.71 8.28 -5.22
C LYS A 120 -6.33 9.74 -4.99
N ASN A 121 -6.14 10.53 -6.05
CA ASN A 121 -5.61 11.89 -6.00
C ASN A 121 -6.30 12.81 -4.97
N GLU A 122 -7.62 12.93 -5.05
CA GLU A 122 -8.40 13.84 -4.21
C GLU A 122 -8.32 13.43 -2.73
N ASN A 123 -8.25 12.12 -2.49
CA ASN A 123 -8.10 11.56 -1.16
C ASN A 123 -6.67 11.76 -0.62
N ILE A 124 -5.62 11.56 -1.43
CA ILE A 124 -4.22 11.86 -1.07
C ILE A 124 -4.09 13.32 -0.62
N LEU A 125 -4.61 14.25 -1.40
CA LEU A 125 -4.58 15.68 -1.08
C LEU A 125 -5.28 15.98 0.25
N SER A 126 -6.46 15.37 0.45
CA SER A 126 -7.23 15.52 1.69
C SER A 126 -6.48 14.98 2.90
N ILE A 127 -5.83 13.82 2.79
CA ILE A 127 -5.02 13.23 3.86
C ILE A 127 -3.82 14.13 4.18
N LEU A 128 -3.08 14.59 3.17
CA LEU A 128 -1.94 15.49 3.38
C LEU A 128 -2.37 16.77 4.13
N LYS A 129 -3.51 17.35 3.77
CA LYS A 129 -4.07 18.52 4.46
C LYS A 129 -4.44 18.23 5.92
N LEU A 130 -5.05 17.07 6.20
CA LEU A 130 -5.38 16.66 7.57
C LEU A 130 -4.13 16.55 8.44
N PHE A 131 -3.07 15.91 7.93
CA PHE A 131 -1.81 15.76 8.66
C PHE A 131 -1.06 17.08 8.81
N GLN A 132 -1.12 17.97 7.82
CA GLN A 132 -0.59 19.33 7.94
C GLN A 132 -1.28 20.12 9.07
N ASN A 133 -2.61 20.00 9.20
CA ASN A 133 -3.36 20.70 10.26
C ASN A 133 -2.95 20.25 11.68
N ILE A 134 -2.54 18.99 11.85
CA ILE A 134 -1.99 18.47 13.11
C ILE A 134 -0.46 18.60 13.20
N LYS A 135 0.13 19.50 12.39
CA LYS A 135 1.56 19.85 12.36
C LYS A 135 2.49 18.66 12.06
N ILE A 136 2.03 17.70 11.25
CA ILE A 136 2.86 16.62 10.72
C ILE A 136 3.36 16.98 9.33
N GLU A 137 4.68 17.02 9.19
CA GLU A 137 5.34 17.41 7.95
C GLU A 137 5.31 16.31 6.89
N LYS A 138 5.43 16.74 5.63
CA LYS A 138 5.50 15.87 4.44
C LYS A 138 6.54 14.74 4.57
N LYS A 139 7.68 14.98 5.22
CA LYS A 139 8.75 14.00 5.47
C LYS A 139 8.28 12.74 6.22
N TYR A 140 7.20 12.84 6.99
CA TYR A 140 6.56 11.70 7.63
C TYR A 140 6.11 10.63 6.61
N PHE A 141 5.56 11.05 5.48
CA PHE A 141 5.07 10.16 4.43
C PHE A 141 6.20 9.56 3.58
N GLU A 142 7.41 10.13 3.63
CA GLU A 142 8.61 9.54 3.02
C GLU A 142 9.23 8.43 3.86
N THR A 143 8.81 8.29 5.12
CA THR A 143 9.48 7.43 6.10
C THR A 143 8.55 6.37 6.68
N ILE A 144 7.36 6.75 7.14
CA ILE A 144 6.48 5.88 7.92
C ILE A 144 5.04 5.94 7.40
N GLY A 145 4.56 7.12 7.01
CA GLY A 145 3.15 7.36 6.73
C GLY A 145 2.68 7.07 5.30
N GLY A 146 3.53 6.64 4.38
CA GLY A 146 3.16 6.58 2.95
C GLY A 146 1.99 5.65 2.64
N ASP A 147 1.85 4.53 3.35
CA ASP A 147 0.68 3.63 3.21
C ASP A 147 -0.65 4.32 3.52
N ILE A 148 -0.64 5.35 4.37
CA ILE A 148 -1.85 6.14 4.66
C ILE A 148 -2.34 6.84 3.39
N LEU A 149 -1.42 7.30 2.51
CA LEU A 149 -1.78 7.92 1.24
C LEU A 149 -2.33 6.91 0.22
N ALA A 150 -1.90 5.65 0.30
CA ALA A 150 -2.36 4.59 -0.58
C ALA A 150 -3.74 4.04 -0.16
N TYR A 151 -3.94 3.79 1.13
CA TYR A 151 -5.07 2.99 1.63
C TYR A 151 -6.03 3.74 2.54
N GLY A 152 -5.60 4.89 3.10
CA GLY A 152 -6.41 5.64 4.05
C GLY A 152 -7.66 6.23 3.39
N ASP A 153 -8.75 6.34 4.15
CA ASP A 153 -9.91 7.14 3.77
C ASP A 153 -9.84 8.47 4.53
N SER A 154 -9.80 9.59 3.81
CA SER A 154 -9.65 10.91 4.45
C SER A 154 -10.79 11.28 5.41
N ALA A 155 -12.02 10.88 5.12
CA ALA A 155 -13.17 11.14 5.98
C ALA A 155 -13.06 10.31 7.27
N GLU A 156 -12.61 9.07 7.17
CA GLU A 156 -12.43 8.20 8.32
C GLU A 156 -11.21 8.59 9.16
N ILE A 157 -10.08 8.93 8.52
CA ILE A 157 -8.88 9.46 9.17
C ILE A 157 -9.21 10.69 10.00
N LYS A 158 -10.03 11.61 9.47
CA LYS A 158 -10.45 12.80 10.23
C LYS A 158 -11.12 12.42 11.55
N LYS A 159 -12.01 11.43 11.54
CA LYS A 159 -12.68 10.94 12.76
C LYS A 159 -11.69 10.24 13.71
N ILE A 160 -10.77 9.43 13.17
CA ILE A 160 -9.73 8.76 13.94
C ILE A 160 -8.84 9.79 14.66
N ILE A 161 -8.41 10.85 13.97
CA ILE A 161 -7.63 11.94 14.57
C ILE A 161 -8.38 12.53 15.77
N VAL A 162 -9.66 12.88 15.59
CA VAL A 162 -10.51 13.42 16.68
C VAL A 162 -10.61 12.45 17.87
N ALA A 163 -10.84 11.15 17.61
CA ALA A 163 -10.92 10.14 18.66
C ALA A 163 -9.60 10.01 19.42
N LEU A 164 -8.47 10.05 18.73
CA LEU A 164 -7.14 9.97 19.35
C LEU A 164 -6.76 11.24 20.12
N GLU A 165 -7.14 12.43 19.63
CA GLU A 165 -6.91 13.70 20.33
C GLU A 165 -7.69 13.79 21.63
N LYS A 166 -8.98 13.41 21.63
CA LYS A 166 -9.82 13.35 22.84
C LYS A 166 -9.26 12.45 23.95
N ASN A 167 -8.31 11.58 23.61
CA ASN A 167 -7.72 10.61 24.51
C ASN A 167 -6.20 10.79 24.68
N ASP A 168 -5.62 11.89 24.18
CA ASP A 168 -4.18 12.20 24.26
C ASP A 168 -3.25 11.13 23.63
N LEU A 169 -3.76 10.35 22.66
CA LEU A 169 -3.04 9.24 22.02
C LEU A 169 -2.43 9.60 20.67
N LEU A 170 -2.89 10.69 20.02
CA LEU A 170 -2.54 11.02 18.63
C LEU A 170 -1.04 10.98 18.36
N LYS A 171 -0.25 11.68 19.18
CA LYS A 171 1.21 11.78 19.01
C LYS A 171 1.89 10.41 19.06
N GLN A 172 1.44 9.51 19.94
CA GLN A 172 2.02 8.18 20.08
C GLN A 172 1.64 7.30 18.88
N VAL A 173 0.38 7.36 18.45
CA VAL A 173 -0.13 6.58 17.31
C VAL A 173 0.55 6.99 16.01
N VAL A 174 0.67 8.29 15.72
CA VAL A 174 1.38 8.80 14.53
C VAL A 174 2.82 8.27 14.47
N LYS A 175 3.52 8.23 15.61
CA LYS A 175 4.92 7.80 15.69
C LYS A 175 5.09 6.28 15.62
N LYS A 176 4.24 5.51 16.30
CA LYS A 176 4.45 4.08 16.55
C LYS A 176 3.52 3.15 15.77
N CYS A 177 2.33 3.61 15.42
CA CYS A 177 1.29 2.78 14.82
C CYS A 177 0.51 3.51 13.71
N PRO A 178 1.19 3.91 12.61
CA PRO A 178 0.54 4.60 11.48
C PRO A 178 -0.58 3.78 10.83
N LYS A 179 -0.55 2.45 10.97
CA LYS A 179 -1.55 1.55 10.39
C LYS A 179 -2.97 1.78 10.91
N VAL A 180 -3.09 2.38 12.09
CA VAL A 180 -4.38 2.80 12.66
C VAL A 180 -5.18 3.65 11.66
N PHE A 181 -4.50 4.49 10.89
CA PHE A 181 -5.14 5.43 9.95
C PHE A 181 -5.69 4.77 8.67
N TYR A 182 -5.40 3.50 8.39
CA TYR A 182 -5.87 2.85 7.15
C TYR A 182 -6.36 1.41 7.33
N LEU A 183 -6.28 0.82 8.53
CA LEU A 183 -6.78 -0.54 8.81
C LEU A 183 -8.03 -0.57 9.69
N ASN A 184 -8.45 0.55 10.27
CA ASN A 184 -9.54 0.60 11.24
C ASN A 184 -10.47 1.77 10.96
N THR A 185 -11.69 1.67 11.48
CA THR A 185 -12.62 2.79 11.58
C THR A 185 -12.46 3.49 12.93
N ALA A 186 -12.86 4.76 13.02
CA ALA A 186 -12.91 5.52 14.25
C ALA A 186 -13.75 4.82 15.33
N SER A 187 -14.86 4.18 14.95
CA SER A 187 -15.67 3.39 15.90
C SER A 187 -14.87 2.27 16.56
N VAL A 188 -14.08 1.53 15.78
CA VAL A 188 -13.23 0.44 16.32
C VAL A 188 -12.16 1.03 17.25
N ILE A 189 -11.56 2.16 16.88
CA ILE A 189 -10.57 2.84 17.72
C ILE A 189 -11.19 3.32 19.04
N GLU A 190 -12.38 3.92 19.01
CA GLU A 190 -13.09 4.36 20.22
C GLU A 190 -13.47 3.19 21.13
N ASP A 191 -13.92 2.07 20.55
CA ASP A 191 -14.23 0.85 21.31
C ASP A 191 -12.98 0.28 21.99
N ILE A 192 -11.85 0.20 21.29
CA ILE A 192 -10.57 -0.26 21.85
C ILE A 192 -10.13 0.66 23.00
N ILE A 193 -10.22 1.98 22.82
CA ILE A 193 -9.84 2.94 23.86
C ILE A 193 -10.74 2.80 25.09
N THR A 194 -12.06 2.70 24.86
CA THR A 194 -13.05 2.48 25.93
C THR A 194 -12.77 1.19 26.69
N LEU A 195 -12.51 0.09 25.96
CA LEU A 195 -12.17 -1.21 26.55
C LEU A 195 -10.90 -1.12 27.41
N TYR A 196 -9.88 -0.42 26.93
CA TYR A 196 -8.62 -0.27 27.66
C TYR A 196 -8.77 0.58 28.93
N LYS A 197 -9.61 1.62 28.89
CA LYS A 197 -9.89 2.48 30.06
C LYS A 197 -10.75 1.75 31.11
N ASN A 198 -11.72 0.95 30.67
CA ASN A 198 -12.67 0.24 31.54
C ASN A 198 -12.74 -1.27 31.28
N PRO A 199 -11.62 -2.01 31.46
CA PRO A 199 -11.56 -3.42 31.07
C PRO A 199 -12.53 -4.29 31.88
N LYS A 200 -12.77 -3.94 33.15
CA LYS A 200 -13.64 -4.69 34.07
C LYS A 200 -15.12 -4.67 33.66
N GLU A 201 -15.63 -3.51 33.24
CA GLU A 201 -17.04 -3.33 32.88
C GLU A 201 -17.38 -4.00 31.55
N LYS A 202 -16.48 -3.93 30.57
CA LYS A 202 -16.72 -4.45 29.21
C LYS A 202 -16.39 -5.93 29.04
N LEU A 203 -15.38 -6.47 29.74
CA LEU A 203 -15.01 -7.90 29.62
C LEU A 203 -15.82 -8.81 30.55
N ARG A 204 -16.75 -8.28 31.35
CA ARG A 204 -17.50 -9.04 32.39
C ARG A 204 -16.60 -9.91 33.26
N ILE A 205 -15.36 -9.47 33.53
CA ILE A 205 -14.43 -10.21 34.40
C ILE A 205 -14.93 -10.02 35.83
N ARG A 206 -15.80 -10.92 36.28
CA ARG A 206 -16.14 -11.06 37.70
C ARG A 206 -14.86 -11.50 38.40
N TYR A 207 -14.29 -10.62 39.22
CA TYR A 207 -13.38 -11.08 40.25
C TYR A 207 -14.18 -12.06 41.12
N ILE A 208 -13.71 -13.30 41.22
CA ILE A 208 -13.98 -14.09 42.43
C ILE A 208 -13.27 -13.32 43.52
N GLU A 209 -14.01 -12.52 44.29
CA GLU A 209 -13.50 -12.03 45.57
C GLU A 209 -13.05 -13.27 46.34
N LYS A 210 -11.74 -13.36 46.58
CA LYS A 210 -11.20 -14.32 47.54
C LYS A 210 -11.84 -13.92 48.86
N ILE A 211 -12.92 -14.60 49.25
CA ILE A 211 -13.48 -14.50 50.58
C ILE A 211 -12.36 -14.98 51.50
N SER A 212 -11.62 -14.03 52.05
CA SER A 212 -10.81 -14.23 53.23
C SER A 212 -11.78 -14.60 54.34
N ARG A 213 -12.08 -15.90 54.48
CA ARG A 213 -12.70 -16.41 55.70
C ARG A 213 -11.69 -16.17 56.80
N ASN A 214 -11.83 -15.03 57.48
CA ASN A 214 -11.32 -14.85 58.81
C ASN A 214 -11.97 -15.95 59.66
N PHE A 215 -11.26 -17.06 59.82
CA PHE A 215 -11.42 -17.91 61.00
C PHE A 215 -10.87 -17.11 62.17
N GLY A 216 -11.66 -16.12 62.60
CA GLY A 216 -11.53 -15.52 63.91
C GLY A 216 -11.66 -16.63 64.92
N ARG A 217 -10.57 -16.88 65.65
CA ARG A 217 -10.60 -17.55 66.95
C ARG A 217 -11.74 -16.97 67.76
N ASN A 218 -12.62 -17.82 68.24
CA ASN A 218 -13.41 -17.55 69.44
C ASN A 218 -13.48 -18.85 70.24
N ASN A 219 -12.71 -18.82 71.34
CA ASN A 219 -12.76 -19.57 72.59
C ASN A 219 -12.94 -21.09 72.54
#